data_AF-A0A524C7V6-F1
#
_entry.id   AF-A0A524C7V6-F1
#
_cell.length_a   1.000
_cell.length_b   1.000
_cell.length_c   1.000
_cell.angle_alpha   90.00
_cell.angle_beta   90.00
_cell.angle_gamma   90.00
#
_symmetry.space_group_name_H-M   'P 1'
#
loop_
_entity.id
_entity.type
_entity.pdbx_description
1 polymer ?
#
loop_
_entity_poly.entity_id
_entity_poly.type
_entity_poly.pdbx_seq_one_letter_code
_entity_poly.pdbx_strand_id
1 'polypeptide(L)'
;MQTTTEITIYVNLITAILSAILATYVIRLWYRQENRLSTDLPIMFGITFVGQAVNNVMLALPLIGLVTASLAYFKIRALWIVLTIFPLLGVVVNIWLPRFRRHHNKILGALMLYWILVAVASPTEAMVIRLHMPVIFVLTIAMIVTFAITWKTNRLKEIRSELLVLTFALGTAGQGVKAVLNLDFATQLFTAVGTILIVLALVNPWYHESAIGKTKHESERELVESTVPYGSTSS
;
A
#
# COMPACT_ATOMS: atom_id res chain seq x y z
N MET A 1 16.46 -12.95 24.65
CA MET A 1 15.63 -13.69 23.68
C MET A 1 14.14 -13.60 24.00
N GLN A 2 13.72 -13.77 25.26
CA GLN A 2 12.29 -13.68 25.62
C GLN A 2 11.68 -12.28 25.35
N THR A 3 12.35 -11.20 25.77
CA THR A 3 11.89 -9.82 25.54
C THR A 3 11.78 -9.45 24.06
N THR A 4 12.71 -9.89 23.21
CA THR A 4 12.67 -9.63 21.76
C THR A 4 11.50 -10.34 21.08
N THR A 5 11.16 -11.55 21.53
CA THR A 5 10.01 -12.31 21.01
C THR A 5 8.70 -11.67 21.44
N GLU A 6 8.57 -11.28 22.70
CA GLU A 6 7.38 -10.58 23.24
C GLU A 6 7.12 -9.28 22.48
N ILE A 7 8.15 -8.43 22.31
CA ILE A 7 8.03 -7.18 21.55
C ILE A 7 7.60 -7.48 20.11
N THR A 8 8.18 -8.50 19.47
CA THR A 8 7.82 -8.88 18.10
C THR A 8 6.36 -9.30 18.00
N ILE A 9 5.84 -10.04 18.98
CA ILE A 9 4.43 -10.43 19.06
C ILE A 9 3.53 -9.19 19.13
N TYR A 10 3.80 -8.29 20.09
CA TYR A 10 3.01 -7.07 20.25
C TYR A 10 3.02 -6.21 19.00
N VAL A 11 4.19 -6.02 18.38
CA VAL A 11 4.32 -5.26 17.14
C VAL A 11 3.49 -5.85 16.02
N ASN A 12 3.53 -7.18 15.81
CA ASN A 12 2.72 -7.83 14.78
C ASN A 12 1.22 -7.69 15.05
N LEU A 13 0.78 -7.88 16.30
CA LEU A 13 -0.64 -7.78 16.67
C LEU A 13 -1.17 -6.34 16.53
N ILE A 14 -0.41 -5.34 16.99
CA ILE A 14 -0.76 -3.93 16.80
C ILE A 14 -0.84 -3.59 15.31
N THR A 15 0.15 -4.02 14.53
CA THR A 15 0.17 -3.81 13.07
C THR A 15 -1.02 -4.48 12.40
N ALA A 16 -1.41 -5.67 12.85
CA ALA A 16 -2.59 -6.37 12.35
C ALA A 16 -3.88 -5.58 12.62
N ILE A 17 -4.05 -5.08 13.85
CA ILE A 17 -5.22 -4.27 14.25
C ILE A 17 -5.27 -2.99 13.42
N LEU A 18 -4.16 -2.25 13.32
CA LEU A 18 -4.10 -1.03 12.50
C LEU A 18 -4.42 -1.31 11.03
N SER A 19 -3.90 -2.42 10.48
CA SER A 19 -4.19 -2.84 9.11
C SER A 19 -5.67 -3.17 8.94
N ALA A 20 -6.31 -3.85 9.89
CA ALA A 20 -7.74 -4.16 9.83
C ALA A 20 -8.62 -2.91 9.91
N ILE A 21 -8.25 -1.94 10.76
CA ILE A 21 -8.94 -0.64 10.85
C ILE A 21 -8.82 0.11 9.51
N LEU A 22 -7.62 0.17 8.93
CA LEU A 22 -7.41 0.79 7.62
C LEU A 22 -8.16 0.10 6.50
N ALA A 23 -8.12 -1.23 6.45
CA ALA A 23 -8.89 -2.01 5.49
C ALA A 23 -10.37 -1.62 5.54
N THR A 24 -10.94 -1.59 6.74
CA THR A 24 -12.34 -1.23 6.96
C THR A 24 -12.64 0.21 6.51
N TYR A 25 -11.76 1.15 6.89
CA TYR A 25 -11.90 2.55 6.50
C TYR A 25 -11.89 2.74 4.98
N VAL A 26 -10.89 2.20 4.29
CA VAL A 26 -10.72 2.39 2.85
C VAL A 26 -11.79 1.64 2.05
N ILE A 27 -12.18 0.44 2.47
CA ILE A 27 -13.29 -0.30 1.86
C ILE A 27 -14.60 0.47 2.04
N ARG A 28 -14.85 1.03 3.23
CA ARG A 28 -16.03 1.87 3.47
C ARG A 28 -16.03 3.13 2.61
N LEU A 29 -14.87 3.75 2.41
CA LEU A 29 -14.70 4.90 1.53
C LEU A 29 -15.08 4.52 0.09
N TRP A 30 -14.57 3.39 -0.42
CA TRP A 30 -14.94 2.86 -1.73
C TRP A 30 -16.45 2.58 -1.85
N TYR A 31 -17.07 1.99 -0.83
CA TYR A 31 -18.52 1.73 -0.83
C TYR A 31 -19.37 3.00 -0.92
N ARG A 32 -18.86 4.14 -0.47
CA ARG A 32 -19.53 5.44 -0.49
C ARG A 32 -19.38 6.20 -1.82
N GLN A 33 -18.51 5.77 -2.72
CA GLN A 33 -18.35 6.41 -4.03
C GLN A 33 -19.56 6.09 -4.93
N GLU A 34 -20.05 7.09 -5.68
CA GLU A 34 -21.20 6.93 -6.58
C GLU A 34 -20.86 6.05 -7.79
N ASN A 35 -19.69 6.28 -8.40
CA ASN A 35 -19.15 5.50 -9.51
C ASN A 35 -18.08 4.55 -8.99
N ARG A 36 -18.44 3.28 -8.78
CA ARG A 36 -17.55 2.26 -8.21
C ARG A 36 -16.94 1.41 -9.31
N LEU A 37 -15.61 1.35 -9.37
CA LEU A 37 -14.88 0.37 -10.18
C LEU A 37 -14.18 -0.63 -9.26
N SER A 38 -14.23 -1.91 -9.63
CA SER A 38 -13.55 -2.98 -8.87
C SER A 38 -12.02 -2.87 -8.89
N THR A 39 -11.48 -2.02 -9.76
CA THR A 39 -10.05 -1.73 -9.89
C THR A 39 -9.63 -0.42 -9.23
N ASP A 40 -10.53 0.21 -8.47
CA ASP A 40 -10.22 1.46 -7.80
C ASP A 40 -9.13 1.28 -6.75
N LEU A 41 -8.34 2.33 -6.59
CA LEU A 41 -7.19 2.32 -5.71
C LEU A 41 -7.59 2.08 -4.23
N PRO A 42 -8.69 2.68 -3.70
CA PRO A 42 -9.23 2.32 -2.39
C PRO A 42 -9.51 0.82 -2.19
N ILE A 43 -10.24 0.16 -3.10
CA ILE A 43 -10.56 -1.27 -2.92
C ILE A 43 -9.28 -2.12 -2.96
N MET A 44 -8.33 -1.80 -3.86
CA MET A 44 -7.05 -2.50 -3.96
C MET A 44 -6.21 -2.38 -2.69
N PHE A 45 -6.14 -1.19 -2.11
CA PHE A 45 -5.49 -0.97 -0.82
C PHE A 45 -6.24 -1.65 0.33
N GLY A 46 -7.57 -1.61 0.32
CA GLY A 46 -8.41 -2.31 1.29
C GLY A 46 -8.10 -3.79 1.36
N ILE A 47 -8.11 -4.48 0.21
CA ILE A 47 -7.77 -5.91 0.11
C ILE A 47 -6.33 -6.16 0.57
N THR A 48 -5.39 -5.29 0.18
CA THR A 48 -4.00 -5.36 0.61
C THR A 48 -3.88 -5.31 2.13
N PHE A 49 -4.61 -4.41 2.80
CA PHE A 49 -4.59 -4.27 4.25
C PHE A 49 -5.28 -5.45 4.97
N VAL A 50 -6.33 -6.03 4.40
CA VAL A 50 -6.90 -7.29 4.93
C VAL A 50 -5.85 -8.40 4.87
N GLY A 51 -5.22 -8.58 3.71
CA GLY A 51 -4.15 -9.56 3.52
C GLY A 51 -3.01 -9.36 4.52
N GLN A 52 -2.58 -8.11 4.70
CA GLN A 52 -1.53 -7.72 5.64
C GLN A 52 -1.92 -7.98 7.10
N ALA A 53 -3.17 -7.66 7.49
CA ALA A 53 -3.66 -7.89 8.84
C ALA A 53 -3.57 -9.38 9.22
N VAL A 54 -4.11 -10.24 8.36
CA VAL A 54 -4.08 -11.69 8.57
C VAL A 54 -2.66 -12.24 8.51
N ASN A 55 -1.82 -11.77 7.58
CA ASN A 55 -0.41 -12.20 7.52
C ASN A 55 0.36 -11.87 8.82
N ASN A 56 0.09 -10.72 9.45
CA ASN A 56 0.71 -10.37 10.73
C ASN A 56 0.19 -11.22 11.90
N VAL A 57 -1.11 -11.58 11.89
CA VAL A 57 -1.63 -12.56 12.85
C VAL A 57 -0.96 -13.92 12.64
N MET A 58 -0.83 -14.37 11.39
CA MET A 58 -0.14 -15.63 11.07
C MET A 58 1.34 -15.61 11.48
N LEU A 59 2.00 -14.45 11.44
CA LEU A 59 3.35 -14.30 11.97
C LEU A 59 3.40 -14.46 13.49
N ALA A 60 2.41 -13.95 14.22
CA ALA A 60 2.36 -13.99 15.67
C ALA A 60 1.98 -15.37 16.22
N LEU A 61 1.16 -16.16 15.51
CA LEU A 61 0.63 -17.44 16.00
C LEU A 61 1.72 -18.44 16.45
N PRO A 62 2.80 -18.70 15.67
CA PRO A 62 3.87 -19.58 16.13
C PRO A 62 4.68 -19.02 17.28
N LEU A 63 4.83 -17.69 17.35
CA LEU A 63 5.60 -17.02 18.40
C LEU A 63 4.90 -17.11 19.76
N ILE A 64 3.57 -17.14 19.78
CA ILE A 64 2.74 -17.33 20.99
C ILE A 64 2.62 -18.83 21.36
N GLY A 65 3.06 -19.74 20.48
CA GLY A 65 2.97 -21.19 20.70
C GLY A 65 1.60 -21.79 20.38
N LEU A 66 0.70 -21.04 19.73
CA LEU A 66 -0.62 -21.54 19.31
C LEU A 66 -0.56 -22.47 18.10
N VAL A 67 0.47 -22.32 17.26
CA VAL A 67 0.69 -23.14 16.06
C VAL A 67 2.15 -23.53 15.96
N THR A 68 2.45 -24.74 15.51
CA THR A 68 3.84 -25.17 15.29
C THR A 68 4.39 -24.56 14.00
N ALA A 69 5.61 -24.00 14.08
CA ALA A 69 6.35 -23.56 12.91
C ALA A 69 6.69 -24.81 12.06
N SER A 70 5.94 -25.00 10.98
CA SER A 70 6.07 -26.14 10.07
C SER A 70 6.05 -25.65 8.62
N LEU A 71 6.65 -26.44 7.74
CA LEU A 71 6.64 -26.15 6.30
C LEU A 71 5.20 -26.00 5.76
N ALA A 72 4.26 -26.82 6.25
CA ALA A 72 2.86 -26.72 5.85
C ALA A 72 2.26 -25.35 6.22
N TYR A 73 2.50 -24.90 7.46
CA TYR A 73 2.08 -23.58 7.91
C TYR A 73 2.72 -22.46 7.09
N PHE A 74 4.01 -22.58 6.81
CA PHE A 74 4.74 -21.64 5.97
C PHE A 74 4.15 -21.54 4.56
N LYS A 75 3.80 -22.67 3.94
CA LYS A 75 3.16 -22.72 2.61
C LYS A 75 1.77 -22.07 2.60
N ILE A 76 0.94 -22.34 3.62
CA ILE A 76 -0.38 -21.69 3.76
C ILE A 76 -0.20 -20.18 3.83
N ARG A 77 0.76 -19.71 4.64
CA ARG A 77 1.08 -18.28 4.74
C ARG A 77 1.57 -17.70 3.41
N ALA A 78 2.44 -18.41 2.69
CA ALA A 78 2.92 -17.99 1.38
C ALA A 78 1.77 -17.83 0.37
N LEU A 79 0.78 -18.73 0.38
CA LEU A 79 -0.43 -18.59 -0.43
C LEU A 79 -1.26 -17.38 0.00
N TRP A 80 -1.36 -17.11 1.30
CA TRP A 80 -2.11 -15.97 1.81
C TRP A 80 -1.53 -14.62 1.37
N ILE A 81 -0.21 -14.51 1.31
CA ILE A 81 0.51 -13.29 0.90
C ILE A 81 0.10 -12.85 -0.53
N VAL A 82 -0.43 -13.74 -1.37
CA VAL A 82 -1.03 -13.39 -2.68
C VAL A 82 -2.05 -12.27 -2.53
N LEU A 83 -2.92 -12.31 -1.51
CA LEU A 83 -3.95 -11.29 -1.29
C LEU A 83 -3.38 -9.89 -1.05
N THR A 84 -2.16 -9.81 -0.51
CA THR A 84 -1.47 -8.53 -0.30
C THR A 84 -0.81 -8.03 -1.58
N ILE A 85 -0.26 -8.94 -2.39
CA ILE A 85 0.61 -8.59 -3.53
C ILE A 85 -0.19 -8.39 -4.82
N PHE A 86 -1.21 -9.20 -5.05
CA PHE A 86 -1.99 -9.18 -6.29
C PHE A 86 -2.71 -7.87 -6.56
N PRO A 87 -3.38 -7.25 -5.58
CA PRO A 87 -4.01 -5.95 -5.78
C PRO A 87 -2.99 -4.89 -6.21
N LEU A 88 -1.81 -4.87 -5.57
CA LEU A 88 -0.73 -3.94 -5.89
C LEU A 88 -0.17 -4.18 -7.29
N LEU A 89 0.00 -5.45 -7.68
CA LEU A 89 0.39 -5.80 -9.05
C LEU A 89 -0.65 -5.33 -10.07
N GLY A 90 -1.94 -5.50 -9.78
CA GLY A 90 -3.03 -4.98 -10.61
C GLY A 90 -2.92 -3.47 -10.81
N VAL A 91 -2.58 -2.73 -9.75
CA VAL A 91 -2.34 -1.27 -9.83
C VAL A 91 -1.12 -0.96 -10.72
N VAL A 92 0.02 -1.64 -10.52
CA VAL A 92 1.22 -1.44 -11.35
C VAL A 92 0.95 -1.70 -12.82
N VAL A 93 0.33 -2.84 -13.14
CA VAL A 93 0.03 -3.23 -14.53
C VAL A 93 -0.93 -2.24 -15.18
N ASN A 94 -1.94 -1.76 -14.45
CA ASN A 94 -2.88 -0.75 -14.96
C ASN A 94 -2.21 0.60 -15.24
N ILE A 95 -1.26 1.02 -14.41
CA ILE A 95 -0.58 2.31 -14.54
C ILE A 95 0.54 2.26 -15.59
N TRP A 96 1.39 1.23 -15.55
CA TRP A 96 2.58 1.14 -16.40
C TRP A 96 2.28 0.61 -17.80
N LEU A 97 1.25 -0.21 -17.94
CA LEU A 97 0.99 -0.94 -19.18
C LEU A 97 -0.39 -0.63 -19.80
N PRO A 98 -0.81 0.66 -19.91
CA PRO A 98 -2.17 1.01 -20.32
C PRO A 98 -2.51 0.57 -21.76
N ARG A 99 -1.50 0.45 -22.64
CA ARG A 99 -1.67 0.01 -24.04
C ARG A 99 -2.04 -1.47 -24.16
N PHE A 100 -1.71 -2.30 -23.16
CA PHE A 100 -1.87 -3.75 -23.20
C PHE A 100 -3.01 -4.27 -22.32
N ARG A 101 -4.07 -3.46 -22.11
CA ARG A 101 -5.24 -3.80 -21.26
C ARG A 101 -5.81 -5.20 -21.50
N ARG A 102 -5.86 -5.66 -22.76
CA ARG A 102 -6.36 -7.01 -23.12
C ARG A 102 -5.53 -8.16 -22.52
N HIS A 103 -4.26 -7.91 -22.21
CA HIS A 103 -3.34 -8.92 -21.68
C HIS A 103 -3.15 -8.82 -20.16
N HIS A 104 -3.71 -7.81 -19.50
CA HIS A 104 -3.57 -7.62 -18.05
C HIS A 104 -4.00 -8.86 -17.27
N ASN A 105 -5.18 -9.39 -17.57
CA ASN A 105 -5.69 -10.60 -16.91
C ASN A 105 -4.82 -11.84 -17.17
N LYS A 106 -4.19 -11.92 -18.34
CA LYS A 106 -3.26 -13.03 -18.67
C LYS A 106 -1.97 -12.93 -17.85
N ILE A 107 -1.42 -11.71 -17.71
CA ILE A 107 -0.22 -11.46 -16.91
C ILE A 107 -0.50 -11.75 -15.44
N LEU A 108 -1.61 -11.22 -14.91
CA LEU A 108 -2.05 -11.49 -13.53
C LEU A 108 -2.29 -12.99 -13.32
N GLY A 109 -3.01 -13.66 -14.23
CA GLY A 109 -3.25 -15.10 -14.14
C GLY A 109 -1.98 -15.93 -14.17
N ALA A 110 -1.03 -15.60 -15.05
CA ALA A 110 0.25 -16.28 -15.14
C ALA A 110 1.09 -16.13 -13.88
N LEU A 111 1.14 -14.92 -13.29
CA LEU A 111 1.86 -14.71 -12.04
C LEU A 111 1.16 -15.40 -10.86
N MET A 112 -0.17 -15.48 -10.88
CA MET A 112 -0.94 -16.14 -9.82
C MET A 112 -0.66 -17.62 -9.82
N LEU A 113 -0.67 -18.21 -11.02
CA LEU A 113 -0.33 -19.61 -11.23
C LEU A 113 1.12 -19.88 -10.82
N TYR A 114 2.07 -19.03 -11.22
CA TYR A 114 3.46 -19.13 -10.77
C TYR A 114 3.56 -19.14 -9.24
N TRP A 115 2.90 -18.19 -8.56
CA TRP A 115 2.92 -18.07 -7.11
C TRP A 115 2.39 -19.34 -6.42
N ILE A 116 1.23 -19.82 -6.85
CA ILE A 116 0.60 -21.02 -6.30
C ILE A 116 1.50 -22.25 -6.53
N LEU A 117 2.02 -22.41 -7.75
CA LEU A 117 2.91 -23.52 -8.08
C LEU A 117 4.16 -23.51 -7.21
N VAL A 118 4.82 -22.36 -7.05
CA VAL A 118 6.00 -22.25 -6.18
C VAL A 118 5.64 -22.56 -4.73
N ALA A 119 4.53 -22.02 -4.21
CA ALA A 119 4.14 -22.24 -2.82
C ALA A 119 3.83 -23.73 -2.53
N VAL A 120 3.13 -24.41 -3.44
CA VAL A 120 2.71 -25.81 -3.23
C VAL A 120 3.85 -26.78 -3.54
N ALA A 121 4.54 -26.62 -4.67
CA ALA A 121 5.51 -27.60 -5.18
C ALA A 121 6.90 -27.50 -4.51
N SER A 122 7.22 -26.40 -3.84
CA SER A 122 8.53 -26.26 -3.20
C SER A 122 8.72 -27.25 -2.03
N PRO A 123 9.84 -27.98 -1.95
CA PRO A 123 10.11 -28.96 -0.90
C PRO A 123 10.60 -28.33 0.40
N THR A 124 11.08 -27.08 0.38
CA THR A 124 11.68 -26.39 1.54
C THR A 124 11.24 -24.94 1.62
N GLU A 125 11.26 -24.37 2.83
CA GLU A 125 10.94 -22.94 3.06
C GLU A 125 11.91 -22.03 2.31
N ALA A 126 13.20 -22.38 2.31
CA ALA A 126 14.23 -21.63 1.60
C ALA A 126 13.95 -21.51 0.10
N MET A 127 13.43 -22.57 -0.54
CA MET A 127 13.09 -22.54 -1.96
C MET A 127 11.89 -21.63 -2.23
N VAL A 128 10.86 -21.67 -1.38
CA VAL A 128 9.71 -20.75 -1.47
C VAL A 128 10.18 -19.31 -1.35
N ILE A 129 11.04 -18.99 -0.38
CA ILE A 129 11.58 -17.64 -0.17
C ILE A 129 12.37 -17.18 -1.40
N ARG A 130 13.33 -17.99 -1.88
CA ARG A 130 14.19 -17.63 -3.02
C ARG A 130 13.41 -17.32 -4.29
N LEU A 131 12.29 -18.00 -4.52
CA LEU A 131 11.49 -17.85 -5.74
C LEU A 131 10.45 -16.73 -5.64
N HIS A 132 9.90 -16.46 -4.45
CA HIS A 132 8.94 -15.37 -4.25
C HIS A 132 9.61 -14.02 -4.01
N MET A 133 10.75 -13.99 -3.32
CA MET A 133 11.36 -12.72 -2.89
C MET A 133 11.76 -11.80 -4.06
N PRO A 134 12.28 -12.28 -5.20
CA PRO A 134 12.53 -11.44 -6.37
C PRO A 134 11.26 -10.79 -6.92
N VAL A 135 10.14 -11.53 -6.95
CA VAL A 135 8.84 -11.01 -7.42
C VAL A 135 8.35 -9.91 -6.48
N ILE A 136 8.41 -10.14 -5.17
CA ILE A 136 8.07 -9.13 -4.15
C ILE A 136 8.93 -7.89 -4.35
N PHE A 137 10.25 -8.07 -4.49
CA PHE A 137 11.20 -6.97 -4.59
C PHE A 137 10.98 -6.11 -5.83
N VAL A 138 10.83 -6.73 -7.01
CA VAL A 138 10.51 -6.01 -8.26
C VAL A 138 9.19 -5.26 -8.13
N LEU A 139 8.16 -5.88 -7.54
CA LEU A 139 6.88 -5.22 -7.33
C LEU A 139 7.01 -4.04 -6.37
N THR A 140 7.74 -4.18 -5.27
CA THR A 140 7.95 -3.09 -4.31
C THR A 140 8.66 -1.91 -4.97
N ILE A 141 9.69 -2.16 -5.78
CA ILE A 141 10.36 -1.10 -6.56
C ILE A 141 9.37 -0.44 -7.53
N ALA A 142 8.60 -1.23 -8.26
CA ALA A 142 7.60 -0.69 -9.19
C ALA A 142 6.57 0.18 -8.46
N MET A 143 6.11 -0.22 -7.27
CA MET A 143 5.20 0.56 -6.42
C MET A 143 5.85 1.87 -5.95
N ILE A 144 7.11 1.83 -5.49
CA ILE A 144 7.86 3.04 -5.09
C ILE A 144 7.93 4.02 -6.25
N VAL A 145 8.34 3.56 -7.43
CA VAL A 145 8.46 4.40 -8.62
C VAL A 145 7.09 4.94 -9.05
N THR A 146 6.05 4.10 -9.01
CA THR A 146 4.67 4.52 -9.31
C THR A 146 4.24 5.66 -8.41
N PHE A 147 4.41 5.49 -7.09
CA PHE A 147 4.00 6.52 -6.14
C PHE A 147 4.86 7.78 -6.19
N ALA A 148 6.16 7.65 -6.48
CA ALA A 148 7.04 8.78 -6.69
C ALA A 148 6.63 9.61 -7.92
N ILE A 149 6.25 8.96 -9.02
CA ILE A 149 5.74 9.64 -10.22
C ILE A 149 4.39 10.30 -9.93
N THR A 150 3.45 9.61 -9.28
CA THR A 150 2.15 10.22 -8.93
C THR A 150 2.28 11.37 -7.94
N TRP A 151 3.26 11.31 -7.04
CA TRP A 151 3.62 12.43 -6.17
C TRP A 151 4.14 13.62 -6.98
N LYS A 152 5.15 13.40 -7.84
CA LYS A 152 5.73 14.47 -8.67
C LYS A 152 4.71 15.09 -9.63
N THR A 153 3.71 14.32 -10.08
CA THR A 153 2.67 14.79 -11.01
C THR A 153 1.41 15.30 -10.31
N ASN A 154 1.32 15.26 -8.97
CA ASN A 154 0.15 15.67 -8.19
C ASN A 154 -1.18 15.05 -8.67
N ARG A 155 -1.12 13.82 -9.22
CA ARG A 155 -2.31 13.14 -9.79
C ARG A 155 -3.24 12.55 -8.74
N LEU A 156 -2.72 12.17 -7.57
CA LEU A 156 -3.48 11.60 -6.46
C LEU A 156 -3.59 12.65 -5.35
N LYS A 157 -4.61 13.51 -5.42
CA LYS A 157 -4.89 14.51 -4.37
C LYS A 157 -5.51 13.90 -3.10
N GLU A 158 -6.11 12.72 -3.24
CA GLU A 158 -6.83 12.05 -2.14
C GLU A 158 -5.90 11.30 -1.17
N ILE A 159 -4.63 11.08 -1.53
CA ILE A 159 -3.70 10.27 -0.72
C ILE A 159 -2.32 10.90 -0.73
N ARG A 160 -1.69 11.02 0.45
CA ARG A 160 -0.31 11.52 0.58
C ARG A 160 0.69 10.52 0.00
N SER A 161 0.91 10.61 -1.31
CA SER A 161 1.79 9.70 -2.06
C SER A 161 3.23 9.71 -1.52
N GLU A 162 3.71 10.83 -0.99
CA GLU A 162 5.02 10.96 -0.34
C GLU A 162 5.21 10.00 0.85
N LEU A 163 4.19 9.86 1.69
CA LEU A 163 4.21 8.97 2.86
C LEU A 163 4.15 7.51 2.43
N LEU A 164 3.40 7.19 1.37
CA LEU A 164 3.40 5.85 0.79
C LEU A 164 4.77 5.47 0.23
N VAL A 165 5.43 6.37 -0.50
CA VAL A 165 6.81 6.17 -0.98
C VAL A 165 7.74 5.90 0.20
N LEU A 166 7.67 6.73 1.24
CA LEU A 166 8.49 6.57 2.44
C LEU A 166 8.24 5.22 3.12
N THR A 167 6.98 4.79 3.24
CA THR A 167 6.65 3.48 3.82
C THR A 167 7.24 2.33 3.00
N PHE A 168 7.08 2.34 1.68
CA PHE A 168 7.65 1.27 0.84
C PHE A 168 9.18 1.28 0.88
N ALA A 169 9.81 2.46 0.93
CA ALA A 169 11.25 2.60 1.08
C ALA A 169 11.73 2.06 2.44
N LEU A 170 11.06 2.41 3.54
CA LEU A 170 11.34 1.89 4.88
C LEU A 170 11.13 0.38 4.96
N GLY A 171 10.08 -0.15 4.35
CA GLY A 171 9.85 -1.59 4.27
C GLY A 171 10.97 -2.31 3.53
N THR A 172 11.42 -1.75 2.40
CA THR A 172 12.56 -2.28 1.62
C THR A 172 13.85 -2.23 2.42
N ALA A 173 14.13 -1.11 3.09
CA ALA A 173 15.28 -0.96 3.97
C ALA A 173 15.25 -1.96 5.13
N GLY A 174 14.09 -2.17 5.75
CA GLY A 174 13.90 -3.14 6.83
C GLY A 174 14.13 -4.59 6.39
N GLN A 175 13.77 -4.95 5.16
CA GLN A 175 14.11 -6.25 4.57
C GLN A 175 15.61 -6.37 4.25
N GLY A 176 16.23 -5.28 3.78
CA GLY A 176 17.68 -5.24 3.54
C GLY A 176 18.48 -5.42 4.84
N VAL A 177 18.09 -4.71 5.91
CA VAL A 177 18.69 -4.85 7.25
C VAL A 177 18.55 -6.29 7.75
N LYS A 178 17.40 -6.93 7.55
CA LYS A 178 17.22 -8.35 7.87
C LYS A 178 18.19 -9.24 7.11
N ALA A 179 18.29 -9.05 5.81
CA ALA A 179 19.10 -9.89 4.95
C ALA A 179 20.60 -9.79 5.30
N VAL A 180 21.08 -8.61 5.72
CA VAL A 180 22.50 -8.37 6.02
C VAL A 180 22.85 -8.67 7.47
N LEU A 181 22.00 -8.25 8.42
CA LEU A 181 22.31 -8.30 9.87
C LEU A 181 21.53 -9.37 10.63
N ASN A 182 20.60 -10.08 9.97
CA ASN A 182 19.72 -11.08 10.58
C ASN A 182 18.91 -10.57 11.78
N LEU A 183 18.52 -9.28 11.74
CA LEU A 183 17.77 -8.62 12.81
C LEU A 183 16.26 -8.63 12.52
N ASP A 184 15.57 -9.70 12.92
CA ASP A 184 14.13 -9.85 12.72
C ASP A 184 13.30 -8.73 13.37
N PHE A 185 13.69 -8.28 14.57
CA PHE A 185 13.03 -7.18 15.27
C PHE A 185 13.07 -5.87 14.47
N ALA A 186 14.19 -5.58 13.79
CA ALA A 186 14.33 -4.34 13.03
C ALA A 186 13.30 -4.27 11.90
N THR A 187 13.12 -5.36 11.14
CA THR A 187 12.12 -5.43 10.06
C THR A 187 10.71 -5.20 10.58
N GLN A 188 10.40 -5.75 11.76
CA GLN A 188 9.09 -5.60 12.38
C GLN A 188 8.84 -4.15 12.83
N LEU A 189 9.86 -3.50 13.39
CA LEU A 189 9.81 -2.09 13.75
C LEU A 189 9.61 -1.20 12.51
N PHE A 190 10.37 -1.44 11.43
CA PHE A 190 10.19 -0.72 10.15
C PHE A 190 8.79 -0.92 9.58
N THR A 191 8.25 -2.14 9.68
CA THR A 191 6.88 -2.45 9.22
C THR A 191 5.84 -1.71 10.05
N ALA A 192 6.01 -1.63 11.37
CA ALA A 192 5.11 -0.92 12.27
C ALA A 192 5.12 0.59 12.00
N VAL A 193 6.31 1.19 11.92
CA VAL A 193 6.49 2.61 11.57
C VAL A 193 5.89 2.89 10.20
N GLY A 194 6.17 2.03 9.20
CA GLY A 194 5.58 2.13 7.87
C GLY A 194 4.05 2.07 7.89
N THR A 195 3.47 1.22 8.72
CA THR A 195 2.01 1.12 8.89
C THR A 195 1.44 2.40 9.49
N ILE A 196 2.08 2.98 10.51
CA ILE A 196 1.67 4.28 11.07
C ILE A 196 1.73 5.38 10.00
N LEU A 197 2.80 5.42 9.20
CA LEU A 197 2.92 6.38 8.10
C LEU A 197 1.83 6.21 7.04
N ILE A 198 1.46 4.97 6.72
CA ILE A 198 0.32 4.67 5.84
C ILE A 198 -0.99 5.18 6.46
N VAL A 199 -1.21 4.96 7.76
CA VAL A 199 -2.40 5.49 8.45
C VAL A 199 -2.47 7.00 8.29
N LEU A 200 -1.36 7.70 8.56
CA LEU A 200 -1.27 9.15 8.38
C LEU A 200 -1.46 9.57 6.93
N ALA A 201 -1.01 8.77 5.97
CA ALA A 201 -1.15 9.04 4.53
C ALA A 201 -2.60 9.00 4.04
N LEU A 202 -3.41 8.13 4.65
CA LEU A 202 -4.79 7.86 4.25
C LEU A 202 -5.81 8.66 5.06
N VAL A 203 -5.57 8.89 6.36
CA VAL A 203 -6.51 9.58 7.26
C VAL A 203 -6.42 11.10 7.13
N ASN A 204 -5.24 11.63 6.79
CA ASN A 204 -5.03 13.06 6.61
C ASN A 204 -4.75 13.39 5.13
N PRO A 205 -5.75 13.28 4.24
CA PRO A 205 -5.62 13.81 2.89
C PRO A 205 -5.52 15.33 3.02
N TRP A 206 -4.34 15.88 2.72
CA TRP A 206 -4.18 17.33 2.63
C TRP A 206 -5.13 17.83 1.54
N TYR A 207 -6.23 18.43 1.96
CA TYR A 207 -7.02 19.32 1.13
C TYR A 207 -6.21 20.61 0.97
N HIS A 208 -5.05 20.54 0.30
CA HIS A 208 -4.18 21.68 0.04
C HIS A 208 -4.98 22.71 -0.77
N GLU A 209 -5.49 23.73 -0.08
CA GLU A 209 -5.43 25.19 -0.32
C GLU A 209 -5.74 25.75 -1.71
N SER A 210 -6.00 24.93 -2.71
CA SER A 210 -6.38 25.33 -4.06
C SER A 210 -7.82 25.86 -4.13
N ALA A 211 -8.63 25.60 -3.10
CA ALA A 211 -9.92 26.27 -2.89
C ALA A 211 -9.75 27.70 -2.31
N ILE A 212 -8.73 27.93 -1.49
CA ILE A 212 -8.49 29.23 -0.83
C ILE A 212 -7.76 30.19 -1.79
N GLY A 213 -6.86 29.69 -2.64
CA GLY A 213 -6.20 30.51 -3.67
C GLY A 213 -7.14 30.93 -4.81
N LYS A 214 -8.11 30.09 -5.20
CA LYS A 214 -9.11 30.43 -6.22
C LYS A 214 -10.13 31.46 -5.72
N THR A 215 -10.66 31.29 -4.51
CA THR A 215 -11.59 32.28 -3.92
C THR A 215 -10.93 33.63 -3.71
N LYS A 216 -9.63 33.67 -3.34
CA LYS A 216 -8.91 34.94 -3.20
C LYS A 216 -8.71 35.66 -4.54
N HIS A 217 -8.32 34.95 -5.59
CA HIS A 217 -8.18 35.53 -6.93
C HIS A 217 -9.51 35.89 -7.61
N GLU A 218 -10.59 35.15 -7.34
CA GLU A 218 -11.95 35.52 -7.79
C GLU A 218 -12.46 36.75 -7.03
N SER A 219 -12.26 36.81 -5.71
CA SER A 219 -12.64 37.99 -4.91
C SER A 219 -11.86 39.25 -5.28
N GLU A 220 -10.57 39.13 -5.63
CA GLU A 220 -9.76 40.25 -6.10
C GLU A 220 -10.15 40.70 -7.51
N ARG A 221 -10.60 39.78 -8.39
CA ARG A 221 -11.15 40.15 -9.72
C ARG A 221 -12.50 40.85 -9.61
N GLU A 222 -13.41 40.37 -8.76
CA GLU A 222 -14.72 41.02 -8.53
C GLU A 222 -14.58 42.40 -7.86
N LEU A 223 -13.59 42.59 -6.98
CA LEU A 223 -13.29 43.89 -6.38
C LEU A 223 -12.68 44.89 -7.39
N VAL A 224 -11.89 44.41 -8.35
CA VAL A 224 -11.31 45.24 -9.41
C VAL A 224 -12.34 45.58 -10.49
N GLU A 225 -13.25 44.67 -10.84
CA GLU A 225 -14.33 44.96 -11.79
C GLU A 225 -15.43 45.87 -11.22
N SER A 226 -15.68 45.84 -9.91
CA SER A 226 -16.65 46.74 -9.26
C SER A 226 -16.13 48.15 -8.96
N THR A 227 -14.82 48.39 -9.12
CA THR A 227 -14.19 49.71 -8.92
C THR A 227 -13.92 50.48 -10.21
N VAL A 228 -14.21 49.92 -11.40
CA VAL A 228 -14.16 50.67 -12.66
C VAL A 228 -15.43 51.52 -12.77
N PRO A 229 -15.36 52.87 -12.68
CA PRO A 229 -16.53 53.71 -12.88
C PRO A 229 -16.95 53.57 -14.34
N TYR A 230 -18.24 53.32 -14.58
CA TYR A 230 -18.85 53.39 -15.90
C TYR A 230 -18.59 54.80 -16.47
N GLY A 231 -17.54 54.90 -17.27
CA GLY A 231 -17.20 56.10 -18.02
C GLY A 231 -18.30 56.37 -19.03
N SER A 232 -19.06 57.43 -18.76
CA SER A 232 -20.01 58.06 -19.66
C SER A 232 -19.40 58.27 -21.05
N THR A 233 -19.83 57.49 -22.04
CA THR A 233 -19.71 57.88 -23.44
C THR A 233 -21.00 58.53 -23.87
N SER A 234 -21.08 59.83 -23.59
CA SER A 234 -21.90 60.79 -24.30
C SER A 234 -21.16 61.21 -25.58
N SER A 235 -21.72 60.91 -26.76
CA SER A 235 -21.89 61.78 -27.94
C SER A 235 -22.18 60.94 -29.19
#